data_AF-A0A7W0P1Z1-F1
#
_entry.id   AF-A0A7W0P1Z1-F1
#
_cell.length_a   1.000
_cell.length_b   1.000
_cell.length_c   1.000
_cell.angle_alpha   90.00
_cell.angle_beta   90.00
_cell.angle_gamma   90.00
#
_symmetry.space_group_name_H-M   'P 1'
#
loop_
_entity.id
_entity.type
_entity.pdbx_description
1 polymer ?
#
loop_
_entity_poly.entity_id
_entity_poly.type
_entity_poly.pdbx_seq_one_letter_code
_entity_poly.pdbx_strand_id
1 'polypeptide(L)'
;MSTLDILSFGRDTPEIRTALDNLRRYHVAGGKITYGTDLGNGSIPPGIHTREALLMVEAGLEPEEVLEAMIRAPLEADAPADVIALRTNPLEDLRALDDVQLVIRSGRVVTRG
;
A
#
# COMPACT_ATOMS: atom_id res chain seq x y z
N MET A 1 4.45 -10.58 -1.87
CA MET A 1 4.47 -9.34 -1.08
C MET A 1 5.33 -8.32 -1.80
N SER A 2 4.90 -7.06 -1.93
CA SER A 2 5.75 -5.95 -2.37
C SER A 2 6.77 -5.65 -1.26
N THR A 3 7.95 -5.17 -1.63
CA THR A 3 9.03 -4.72 -0.73
C THR A 3 10.02 -3.94 -1.60
N LEU A 4 9.54 -2.83 -2.17
CA LEU A 4 10.24 -2.13 -3.24
C LEU A 4 11.09 -1.00 -2.67
N ASP A 5 10.48 -0.05 -1.95
CA ASP A 5 11.17 1.19 -1.54
C ASP A 5 12.41 0.92 -0.70
N ILE A 6 12.36 -0.07 0.20
CA ILE A 6 13.47 -0.42 1.10
C ILE A 6 14.80 -0.68 0.35
N LEU A 7 14.75 -1.05 -0.93
CA LEU A 7 15.93 -1.29 -1.76
C LEU A 7 16.64 0.00 -2.19
N SER A 8 15.98 1.15 -2.08
CA SER A 8 16.45 2.41 -2.66
C SER A 8 16.34 3.63 -1.74
N PHE A 9 15.36 3.64 -0.83
CA PHE A 9 15.01 4.77 0.02
C PHE A 9 14.76 6.04 -0.81
N GLY A 10 13.81 5.99 -1.74
CA GLY A 10 13.49 7.14 -2.59
C GLY A 10 14.35 7.30 -3.84
N ARG A 11 15.44 6.54 -3.98
CA ARG A 11 16.41 6.71 -5.09
C ARG A 11 16.10 5.78 -6.26
N ASP A 12 16.68 6.09 -7.41
CA ASP A 12 16.68 5.19 -8.56
C ASP A 12 17.99 4.39 -8.56
N THR A 13 17.90 3.08 -8.33
CA THR A 13 19.03 2.16 -8.21
C THR A 13 18.82 0.88 -9.04
N PRO A 14 19.88 0.14 -9.41
CA PRO A 14 19.72 -1.13 -10.12
C PRO A 14 18.82 -2.14 -9.40
N GLU A 15 18.84 -2.14 -8.06
CA GLU A 15 18.07 -3.04 -7.21
C GLU A 15 16.56 -2.76 -7.32
N ILE A 16 16.14 -1.49 -7.19
CA ILE A 16 14.73 -1.13 -7.34
C ILE A 16 14.23 -1.39 -8.77
N ARG A 17 15.03 -1.10 -9.81
CA ARG A 17 14.66 -1.39 -11.20
C ARG A 17 14.43 -2.90 -11.42
N THR A 18 15.32 -3.73 -10.86
CA THR A 18 15.20 -5.19 -10.92
C THR A 18 13.95 -5.67 -10.18
N ALA A 19 13.67 -5.11 -9.00
CA ALA A 19 12.50 -5.47 -8.22
C ALA A 19 11.19 -5.06 -8.91
N LEU A 20 11.13 -3.86 -9.51
CA LEU A 20 10.00 -3.40 -10.31
C LEU A 20 9.75 -4.30 -11.52
N ASP A 21 10.81 -4.70 -12.25
CA ASP A 21 10.69 -5.63 -13.37
C ASP A 21 10.19 -7.02 -12.93
N ASN A 22 10.72 -7.54 -11.82
CA ASN A 22 10.26 -8.80 -11.25
C ASN A 22 8.78 -8.74 -10.85
N LEU A 23 8.35 -7.67 -10.17
CA LEU A 23 6.95 -7.51 -9.76
C LEU A 23 6.04 -7.40 -10.98
N ARG A 24 6.43 -6.64 -12.01
CA ARG A 24 5.70 -6.53 -13.27
C ARG A 24 5.51 -7.89 -13.93
N ARG A 25 6.59 -8.67 -14.07
CA ARG A 25 6.53 -10.02 -14.66
C ARG A 25 5.65 -10.97 -13.84
N TYR A 26 5.71 -10.87 -12.52
CA TYR A 26 4.87 -11.68 -11.63
C TYR A 26 3.39 -11.30 -11.74
N HIS A 27 3.09 -10.01 -11.80
CA HIS A 27 1.73 -9.49 -12.00
C HIS A 27 1.15 -9.95 -13.35
N VAL A 28 1.90 -9.77 -14.45
CA VAL A 28 1.50 -10.23 -15.80
C VAL A 28 1.27 -11.74 -15.85
N ALA A 29 1.99 -12.52 -15.04
CA ALA A 29 1.78 -13.96 -14.92
C ALA A 29 0.55 -14.36 -14.08
N GLY A 30 -0.26 -13.40 -13.62
CA GLY A 30 -1.44 -13.64 -12.76
C GLY A 30 -1.08 -13.93 -11.31
N GLY A 31 0.11 -13.53 -10.87
CA GLY A 31 0.58 -13.72 -9.50
C GLY A 31 -0.22 -12.88 -8.49
N LYS A 32 -0.54 -13.47 -7.34
CA LYS A 32 -1.23 -12.76 -6.25
C LYS A 32 -0.25 -11.89 -5.46
N ILE A 33 -0.51 -10.58 -5.44
CA ILE A 33 0.34 -9.60 -4.77
C ILE A 33 -0.30 -9.17 -3.45
N THR A 34 0.55 -8.92 -2.46
CA THR A 34 0.16 -8.35 -1.16
C THR A 34 1.07 -7.16 -0.88
N TYR A 35 0.56 -6.11 -0.26
CA TYR A 35 1.36 -4.96 0.12
C TYR A 35 2.29 -5.28 1.30
N GLY A 36 3.54 -4.83 1.23
CA GLY A 36 4.50 -4.90 2.32
C GLY A 36 5.64 -3.91 2.13
N THR A 37 6.21 -3.43 3.22
CA THR A 37 7.25 -2.37 3.18
C THR A 37 8.57 -2.81 3.80
N ASP A 38 8.60 -3.97 4.45
CA ASP A 38 9.73 -4.40 5.28
C ASP A 38 10.10 -3.36 6.37
N LEU A 39 9.07 -2.77 6.98
CA LEU A 39 9.21 -1.79 8.06
C LEU A 39 10.04 -2.36 9.22
N GLY A 40 11.03 -1.59 9.66
CA GLY A 40 11.98 -1.99 10.71
C GLY A 40 13.39 -2.28 10.18
N ASN A 41 13.55 -2.50 8.86
CA ASN A 41 14.84 -2.76 8.23
C ASN A 41 15.50 -1.52 7.59
N GLY A 42 15.00 -0.32 7.90
CA GLY A 42 15.54 0.93 7.38
C GLY A 42 14.75 2.16 7.85
N SER A 43 14.89 3.26 7.13
CA SER A 43 14.31 4.56 7.49
C SER A 43 12.85 4.76 7.08
N ILE A 44 12.15 3.69 6.69
CA ILE A 44 10.72 3.77 6.37
C ILE A 44 9.95 4.15 7.65
N PRO A 45 9.15 5.23 7.63
CA PRO A 45 8.37 5.62 8.80
C PRO A 45 7.23 4.62 9.07
N PRO A 46 6.83 4.43 10.35
CA PRO A 46 5.64 3.64 10.67
C PRO A 46 4.37 4.26 10.06
N GLY A 47 3.50 3.42 9.48
CA GLY A 47 2.23 3.85 8.88
C GLY A 47 2.01 3.23 7.50
N ILE A 48 1.09 3.81 6.74
CA ILE A 48 0.94 3.51 5.32
C ILE A 48 2.10 4.16 4.57
N HIS A 49 2.75 3.41 3.70
CA HIS A 49 3.87 3.88 2.89
C HIS A 49 3.38 4.15 1.48
N THR A 50 2.95 5.39 1.23
CA THR A 50 2.39 5.80 -0.06
C THR A 50 3.34 5.57 -1.23
N ARG A 51 4.66 5.80 -1.05
CA ARG A 51 5.63 5.49 -2.11
C ARG A 51 5.68 4.00 -2.50
N GLU A 52 5.53 3.07 -1.56
CA GLU A 52 5.44 1.64 -1.89
C GLU A 52 4.21 1.36 -2.76
N ALA A 53 3.05 1.94 -2.43
CA ALA A 53 1.83 1.84 -3.23
C ALA A 53 2.02 2.44 -4.65
N LEU A 54 2.69 3.59 -4.76
CA LEU A 54 3.01 4.21 -6.07
C LEU A 54 3.99 3.36 -6.88
N LEU A 55 4.95 2.69 -6.25
CA LEU A 55 5.88 1.77 -6.92
C LEU A 55 5.17 0.51 -7.43
N MET A 56 4.12 0.05 -6.74
CA MET A 56 3.27 -1.03 -7.25
C MET A 56 2.53 -0.61 -8.54
N VAL A 57 2.03 0.64 -8.61
CA VAL A 57 1.47 1.20 -9.85
C VAL A 57 2.55 1.32 -10.94
N GLU A 58 3.76 1.76 -10.58
CA GLU A 58 4.88 1.80 -11.52
C GLU A 58 5.23 0.40 -12.09
N ALA A 59 5.09 -0.64 -11.27
CA ALA A 59 5.23 -2.03 -11.70
C ALA A 59 4.07 -2.53 -12.59
N GLY A 60 3.00 -1.75 -12.75
CA GLY A 60 1.91 -2.00 -13.69
C GLY A 60 0.60 -2.47 -13.06
N LEU A 61 0.44 -2.36 -11.74
CA LEU A 61 -0.84 -2.62 -11.07
C LEU A 61 -1.77 -1.41 -11.22
N GLU A 62 -3.06 -1.66 -11.36
CA GLU A 62 -4.07 -0.60 -11.29
C GLU A 62 -4.31 -0.15 -9.83
N PRO A 63 -4.78 1.09 -9.57
CA PRO A 63 -5.02 1.58 -8.20
C PRO A 63 -5.93 0.67 -7.37
N GLU A 64 -6.94 0.06 -8.01
CA GLU A 64 -7.84 -0.91 -7.37
C GLU A 64 -7.08 -2.14 -6.87
N GLU A 65 -6.20 -2.72 -7.70
CA GLU A 65 -5.39 -3.89 -7.34
C GLU A 65 -4.40 -3.58 -6.21
N VAL A 66 -3.87 -2.36 -6.16
CA VAL A 66 -3.03 -1.90 -5.03
C VAL A 66 -3.84 -1.84 -3.74
N LEU A 67 -5.05 -1.27 -3.77
CA LEU A 67 -5.92 -1.24 -2.59
C LEU A 67 -6.34 -2.64 -2.15
N GLU A 68 -6.67 -3.54 -3.07
CA GLU A 68 -6.94 -4.95 -2.77
C GLU A 68 -5.74 -5.64 -2.10
N ALA A 69 -4.52 -5.36 -2.57
CA ALA A 69 -3.31 -5.91 -1.98
C ALA A 69 -3.03 -5.37 -0.57
N MET A 70 -3.57 -4.20 -0.21
CA MET A 70 -3.47 -3.56 1.11
C MET A 70 -4.58 -3.99 2.07
N ILE A 71 -5.77 -4.28 1.56
CA ILE A 71 -6.97 -4.56 2.37
C ILE A 71 -7.03 -6.05 2.71
N ARG A 72 -6.94 -6.35 4.02
CA ARG A 72 -6.99 -7.73 4.50
C ARG A 72 -8.37 -8.38 4.39
N ALA A 73 -9.42 -7.60 4.58
CA ALA A 73 -10.81 -8.07 4.60
C ALA A 73 -11.75 -6.94 4.15
N PRO A 74 -12.85 -7.27 3.46
CA PRO A 74 -13.86 -6.29 3.07
C PRO A 74 -14.64 -5.76 4.28
N LEU A 75 -15.40 -4.67 4.07
CA LEU A 75 -16.38 -4.20 5.04
C LEU A 75 -17.65 -5.04 4.96
N GLU A 76 -17.93 -5.78 6.02
CA GLU A 76 -19.09 -6.66 6.13
C GLU A 76 -19.80 -6.43 7.47
N ALA A 77 -21.11 -6.68 7.50
CA ALA A 77 -21.88 -6.62 8.75
C ALA A 77 -21.33 -7.64 9.76
N ASP A 78 -21.36 -7.27 11.04
CA ASP A 78 -20.90 -8.09 12.17
C ASP A 78 -19.40 -8.46 12.18
N ALA A 79 -18.62 -8.03 11.18
CA ALA A 79 -17.16 -8.09 11.20
C ALA A 79 -16.56 -7.01 12.13
N PRO A 80 -15.32 -7.18 12.62
CA PRO A 80 -14.61 -6.12 13.32
C PRO A 80 -14.58 -4.84 12.47
N ALA A 81 -15.09 -3.73 13.02
CA ALA A 81 -15.09 -2.44 12.35
C ALA A 81 -13.68 -1.82 12.35
N ASP A 82 -12.82 -2.35 11.48
CA ASP A 82 -11.50 -1.84 11.15
C ASP A 82 -11.62 -1.01 9.87
N VAL A 83 -11.60 0.32 10.01
CA VAL A 83 -11.91 1.26 8.93
C VAL A 83 -10.90 2.40 8.91
N ILE A 84 -10.44 2.74 7.71
CA ILE A 84 -9.65 3.95 7.45
C ILE A 84 -10.47 4.83 6.51
N ALA A 85 -10.65 6.11 6.86
CA ALA A 85 -11.23 7.10 5.95
C ALA A 85 -10.15 8.09 5.52
N LEU A 86 -10.10 8.37 4.22
CA LEU A 86 -9.17 9.30 3.59
C LEU A 86 -9.91 10.59 3.21
N ARG A 87 -9.17 11.69 3.06
CA ARG A 87 -9.77 12.97 2.64
C ARG A 87 -10.29 12.93 1.20
N THR A 88 -9.57 12.25 0.31
CA THR A 88 -9.84 12.19 -1.13
C THR A 88 -9.92 10.74 -1.63
N ASN A 89 -10.36 10.55 -2.87
CA ASN A 89 -10.56 9.23 -3.47
C ASN A 89 -9.22 8.56 -3.85
N PRO A 90 -8.83 7.43 -3.22
CA PRO A 90 -7.57 6.76 -3.54
C PRO A 90 -7.58 6.04 -4.90
N LEU A 91 -8.75 5.79 -5.49
CA LEU A 91 -8.85 5.25 -6.85
C LEU A 91 -8.49 6.28 -7.93
N GLU A 92 -8.53 7.57 -7.59
CA GLU A 92 -8.12 8.67 -8.47
C GLU A 92 -6.66 9.09 -8.25
N ASP A 93 -6.21 9.18 -7.00
CA ASP A 93 -4.81 9.42 -6.65
C ASP A 93 -4.45 8.70 -5.34
N LEU A 94 -3.53 7.74 -5.42
CA LEU A 94 -3.04 6.99 -4.25
C LEU A 94 -2.33 7.87 -3.21
N ARG A 95 -1.95 9.12 -3.54
CA ARG A 95 -1.48 10.09 -2.54
C ARG A 95 -2.53 10.43 -1.48
N ALA A 96 -3.80 10.09 -1.71
CA ALA A 96 -4.83 10.13 -0.67
C ALA A 96 -4.45 9.33 0.59
N LEU A 97 -3.59 8.31 0.46
CA LEU A 97 -3.10 7.49 1.57
C LEU A 97 -2.27 8.28 2.60
N ASP A 98 -1.72 9.44 2.23
CA ASP A 98 -1.00 10.34 3.15
C ASP A 98 -1.94 11.17 4.03
N ASP A 99 -3.24 11.23 3.71
CA ASP A 99 -4.22 12.10 4.37
C ASP A 99 -5.36 11.29 5.00
N VAL A 100 -4.98 10.48 6.00
CA VAL A 100 -5.91 9.70 6.82
C VAL A 100 -6.66 10.62 7.79
N GLN A 101 -7.98 10.66 7.66
CA GLN A 101 -8.88 11.50 8.45
C GLN A 101 -9.49 10.77 9.64
N LEU A 102 -9.64 9.45 9.55
CA LEU A 102 -10.26 8.64 10.59
C LEU A 102 -9.64 7.25 10.59
N VAL A 103 -9.30 6.76 11.79
CA VAL A 103 -8.96 5.36 12.01
C VAL A 103 -9.92 4.80 13.05
N ILE A 104 -10.70 3.79 12.65
CA ILE A 104 -11.49 2.96 13.56
C ILE A 104 -10.83 1.60 13.63
N ARG A 105 -10.62 1.09 14.85
CA ARG A 105 -10.13 -0.26 15.09
C ARG A 105 -11.06 -0.97 16.05
N SER A 106 -11.61 -2.10 15.61
CA SER A 106 -12.56 -2.93 16.36
C SER A 106 -13.72 -2.09 16.93
N GLY A 107 -14.27 -1.18 16.12
CA GLY A 107 -15.37 -0.29 16.51
C GLY A 107 -14.98 0.93 17.35
N ARG A 108 -13.69 1.10 17.69
CA ARG A 108 -13.20 2.24 18.48
C ARG A 108 -12.46 3.23 17.59
N VAL A 109 -12.82 4.51 17.70
CA VAL A 109 -12.05 5.59 17.06
C VAL A 109 -10.68 5.71 17.74
N VAL A 110 -9.61 5.53 16.98
CA VAL A 110 -8.22 5.64 17.43
C VAL A 110 -7.65 7.02 17.10
N THR A 111 -7.96 7.55 15.92
CA THR A 111 -7.49 8.84 15.42
C THR A 111 -8.62 9.56 14.69
N ARG A 112 -8.67 10.88 14.85
CA ARG A 112 -9.43 11.82 14.00
C ARG A 112 -8.48 12.95 13.60
N GLY A 113 -8.41 13.23 12.30
CA GLY A 113 -7.69 14.35 11.71
C GLY A 113 -8.42 15.68 11.87
#